data_AF-A0AA36H445-F1
#
_entry.id   AF-A0AA36H445-F1
#
_cell.length_a   1.000
_cell.length_b   1.000
_cell.length_c   1.000
_cell.angle_alpha   90.00
_cell.angle_beta   90.00
_cell.angle_gamma   90.00
#
_symmetry.space_group_name_H-M   'P 1'
#
loop_
_entity.id
_entity.type
_entity.pdbx_description
1 polymer ?
#
loop_
_entity_poly.entity_id
_entity_poly.type
_entity_poly.pdbx_seq_one_letter_code
_entity_poly.pdbx_strand_id
1 'polypeptide(L)'
;MMPVARKLQFLFRGNLIYMWMLISAFYMIIVWFTIRPLLFNSVASAYIGSPMITESHVDFAHYTSLCLTIHNSTLAVTLATLYFIVCFYIRNRSSVSRSRLQIFVQVLFISLSTGLTAILYIALEFLPIPHSVVIAAHVVWQLSHGIHGIIYLCFNLQIRKETYLMLFSLAPVPSAFIIQ
;
A
#
# COMPACT_ATOMS: atom_id res chain seq x y z
N MET A 1 10.67 -19.45 8.61
CA MET A 1 9.81 -18.38 9.17
C MET A 1 10.50 -17.76 10.37
N MET A 2 10.29 -16.46 10.63
CA MET A 2 10.88 -15.76 11.77
C MET A 2 10.41 -16.42 13.09
N PRO A 3 11.25 -16.56 14.13
CA PRO A 3 10.85 -17.13 15.42
C PRO A 3 9.68 -16.36 16.04
N VAL A 4 9.68 -15.03 15.91
CA VAL A 4 8.58 -14.15 16.34
C VAL A 4 7.31 -14.44 15.53
N ALA A 5 7.44 -14.60 14.19
CA ALA A 5 6.31 -14.96 13.34
C ALA A 5 5.78 -16.38 13.58
N ARG A 6 6.57 -17.28 14.20
CA ARG A 6 6.10 -18.62 14.58
C ARG A 6 4.98 -18.53 15.61
N LYS A 7 5.07 -17.59 16.56
CA LYS A 7 3.99 -17.32 17.53
C LYS A 7 2.75 -16.72 16.88
N LEU A 8 2.88 -16.08 15.72
CA LEU A 8 1.79 -15.47 14.96
C LEU A 8 1.19 -16.40 13.89
N GLN A 9 1.69 -17.63 13.77
CA GLN A 9 1.19 -18.61 12.78
C GLN A 9 -0.29 -18.91 12.95
N PHE A 10 -0.81 -18.82 14.17
CA PHE A 10 -2.24 -19.04 14.43
C PHE A 10 -3.11 -18.04 13.68
N LEU A 11 -2.64 -16.82 13.39
CA LEU A 11 -3.40 -15.79 12.67
C LEU A 11 -3.65 -16.16 11.21
N PHE A 12 -2.75 -16.93 10.60
CA PHE A 12 -2.79 -17.27 9.17
C PHE A 12 -2.99 -18.77 8.92
N ARG A 13 -3.52 -19.51 9.90
CA ARG A 13 -3.68 -20.96 9.80
C ARG A 13 -4.99 -21.34 9.10
N GLY A 14 -4.90 -22.21 8.09
CA GLY A 14 -6.07 -22.76 7.40
C GLY A 14 -6.95 -21.68 6.77
N ASN A 15 -8.26 -21.73 7.05
CA ASN A 15 -9.24 -20.82 6.44
C ASN A 15 -9.24 -19.40 7.04
N LEU A 16 -8.39 -19.10 8.02
CA LEU A 16 -8.31 -17.77 8.64
C LEU A 16 -7.87 -16.68 7.65
N ILE A 17 -7.16 -17.04 6.58
CA ILE A 17 -6.83 -16.10 5.50
C ILE A 17 -8.10 -15.54 4.86
N TYR A 18 -9.13 -16.36 4.64
CA TYR A 18 -10.41 -15.91 4.12
C TYR A 18 -11.14 -14.98 5.10
N MET A 19 -11.03 -15.25 6.40
CA MET A 19 -11.55 -14.35 7.43
C MET A 19 -10.87 -12.97 7.38
N TRP A 20 -9.55 -12.90 7.22
CA TRP A 20 -8.84 -11.62 7.06
C TRP A 20 -9.26 -10.87 5.80
N MET A 21 -9.44 -11.57 4.67
CA MET A 21 -9.95 -10.96 3.45
C MET A 21 -11.36 -10.39 3.66
N LEU A 22 -12.22 -11.12 4.36
CA LEU A 22 -13.57 -10.66 4.71
C LEU A 22 -13.55 -9.42 5.62
N ILE A 23 -12.69 -9.42 6.64
CA ILE A 23 -12.49 -8.26 7.53
C ILE A 23 -12.04 -7.03 6.73
N SER A 24 -11.08 -7.20 5.81
CA SER A 24 -10.63 -6.11 4.93
C SER A 24 -11.76 -5.57 4.05
N ALA A 25 -12.59 -6.46 3.49
CA ALA A 25 -13.74 -6.06 2.69
C ALA A 25 -14.76 -5.28 3.52
N PHE A 26 -15.11 -5.76 4.73
CA PHE A 26 -16.00 -5.03 5.63
C PHE A 26 -15.43 -3.68 6.06
N TYR A 27 -14.13 -3.62 6.34
CA TYR A 27 -13.45 -2.37 6.66
C TYR A 27 -13.59 -1.35 5.52
N MET A 28 -13.39 -1.76 4.26
CA MET A 28 -13.59 -0.87 3.10
C MET A 28 -15.03 -0.35 3.00
N ILE A 29 -16.02 -1.21 3.26
CA ILE A 29 -17.43 -0.82 3.26
C ILE A 29 -17.70 0.19 4.37
N ILE A 30 -17.21 -0.06 5.59
CA ILE A 30 -17.38 0.87 6.73
C ILE A 30 -16.72 2.22 6.43
N VAL A 31 -15.50 2.22 5.89
CA VAL A 31 -14.77 3.43 5.52
C VAL A 31 -15.56 4.26 4.52
N TRP A 32 -16.20 3.63 3.53
CA TRP A 32 -17.03 4.31 2.54
C TRP A 32 -18.17 5.13 3.19
N PHE A 33 -18.78 4.61 4.25
CA PHE A 33 -19.88 5.30 4.94
C PHE A 33 -19.43 6.23 6.08
N THR A 34 -18.20 6.07 6.58
CA THR A 34 -17.71 6.82 7.75
C THR A 34 -16.76 7.96 7.40
N ILE A 35 -16.01 7.84 6.30
CA ILE A 35 -15.08 8.89 5.85
C ILE A 35 -15.77 9.73 4.78
N ARG A 36 -15.75 11.05 4.97
CA ARG A 36 -16.23 12.00 3.95
C ARG A 36 -15.39 11.82 2.69
N PRO A 37 -16.00 11.70 1.49
CA PRO A 37 -15.25 11.55 0.26
C PRO A 37 -14.39 12.80 0.03
N LEU A 38 -13.10 12.61 -0.25
CA LEU A 38 -12.28 13.71 -0.75
C LEU A 38 -12.72 14.00 -2.19
N LEU A 39 -13.07 15.25 -2.45
CA LEU A 39 -13.38 15.68 -3.81
C LEU A 39 -12.11 16.19 -4.47
N PHE A 40 -12.03 16.01 -5.78
CA PHE A 40 -10.93 16.57 -6.55
C PHE A 40 -11.03 18.09 -6.56
N ASN A 41 -9.95 18.75 -6.17
CA ASN A 41 -9.84 20.19 -6.18
C ASN A 41 -9.03 20.64 -7.40
N SER A 42 -9.63 21.45 -8.28
CA SER A 42 -8.97 21.94 -9.49
C SER A 42 -7.90 23.00 -9.22
N VAL A 43 -8.03 23.78 -8.15
CA VAL A 43 -7.05 24.82 -7.75
C VAL A 43 -5.80 24.17 -7.20
N ALA A 44 -5.94 23.11 -6.40
CA ALA A 44 -4.82 22.35 -5.84
C ALA A 44 -4.34 21.21 -6.75
N SER A 45 -5.09 20.89 -7.81
CA SER A 45 -4.86 19.75 -8.71
C SER A 45 -4.71 18.40 -7.99
N ALA A 46 -5.44 18.23 -6.89
CA ALA A 46 -5.33 17.05 -6.03
C ALA A 46 -6.64 16.80 -5.24
N TYR A 47 -6.77 15.59 -4.73
CA TYR A 47 -7.83 15.25 -3.76
C TYR A 47 -7.37 15.70 -2.37
N ILE A 48 -7.92 16.80 -1.90
CA ILE A 48 -7.59 17.39 -0.59
C ILE A 48 -8.89 17.65 0.17
N GLY A 49 -8.81 17.71 1.51
CA GLY A 49 -9.99 18.02 2.32
C GLY A 49 -10.52 19.42 2.02
N SER A 50 -9.61 20.41 1.95
CA SER A 50 -9.99 21.81 1.74
C SER A 50 -10.65 22.05 0.36
N PRO A 51 -11.80 22.75 0.32
CA PRO A 51 -12.45 23.11 -0.94
C PRO A 51 -11.71 24.23 -1.67
N MET A 52 -10.83 24.99 -1.02
CA MET A 52 -10.09 26.12 -1.63
C MET A 52 -11.00 27.16 -2.34
N ILE A 53 -12.27 27.27 -1.93
CA ILE A 53 -13.27 28.20 -2.51
C ILE A 53 -13.26 29.55 -1.78
N THR A 54 -12.87 29.57 -0.50
CA THR A 54 -12.93 30.77 0.35
C THR A 54 -11.64 30.86 1.15
N GLU A 55 -11.11 32.07 1.31
CA GLU A 55 -9.87 32.34 2.06
C GLU A 55 -10.07 32.28 3.60
N SER A 56 -11.23 31.81 4.06
CA SER A 56 -11.53 31.77 5.49
C SER A 56 -10.86 30.54 6.14
N HIS A 57 -10.08 30.77 7.20
CA HIS A 57 -9.46 29.71 7.99
C HIS A 57 -10.49 28.79 8.67
N VAL A 58 -11.74 29.26 8.83
CA VAL A 58 -12.85 28.51 9.44
C VAL A 58 -13.27 27.34 8.54
N ASP A 59 -13.24 27.53 7.23
CA ASP A 59 -13.58 26.48 6.26
C ASP A 59 -12.55 25.35 6.31
N PHE A 60 -11.26 25.68 6.40
CA PHE A 60 -10.19 24.67 6.43
C PHE A 60 -10.40 23.63 7.55
N ALA A 61 -10.69 24.10 8.77
CA ALA A 61 -10.94 23.21 9.92
C ALA A 61 -12.23 22.37 9.75
N HIS A 62 -13.24 22.90 9.05
CA HIS A 62 -14.49 22.18 8.82
C HIS A 62 -14.35 21.04 7.81
N TYR A 63 -13.42 21.18 6.86
CA TYR A 63 -13.21 20.20 5.79
C TYR A 63 -12.04 19.25 6.02
N THR A 64 -11.18 19.51 7.02
CA THR A 64 -10.17 18.54 7.47
C THR A 64 -10.82 17.27 8.03
N SER A 65 -10.26 16.11 7.68
CA SER A 65 -10.83 14.81 8.05
C SER A 65 -9.95 14.09 9.05
N LEU A 66 -10.25 14.28 10.34
CA LEU A 66 -9.51 13.63 11.43
C LEU A 66 -9.48 12.10 11.27
N CYS A 67 -10.58 11.48 10.78
CA CYS A 67 -10.62 10.04 10.50
C CYS A 67 -9.61 9.62 9.42
N LEU A 68 -9.48 10.40 8.35
CA LEU A 68 -8.52 10.12 7.28
C LEU A 68 -7.07 10.26 7.79
N THR A 69 -6.81 11.29 8.57
CA THR A 69 -5.50 11.53 9.17
C THR A 69 -5.12 10.41 10.13
N ILE A 70 -6.05 9.96 10.97
CA ILE A 70 -5.83 8.80 11.86
C ILE A 70 -5.55 7.54 11.03
N HIS A 71 -6.30 7.31 9.95
CA HIS A 71 -6.08 6.17 9.07
C HIS A 71 -4.66 6.18 8.46
N ASN A 72 -4.28 7.30 7.83
CA ASN A 72 -2.95 7.45 7.22
C ASN A 72 -1.83 7.35 8.26
N SER A 73 -2.02 7.90 9.46
CA SER A 73 -1.04 7.84 10.54
C SER A 73 -0.87 6.41 11.05
N THR A 74 -1.98 5.70 11.23
CA THR A 74 -1.97 4.28 11.64
C THR A 74 -1.26 3.43 10.59
N LEU A 75 -1.52 3.67 9.30
CA LEU A 75 -0.84 2.98 8.21
C LEU A 75 0.67 3.25 8.23
N ALA A 76 1.09 4.52 8.31
CA ALA A 76 2.49 4.92 8.30
C ALA A 76 3.26 4.31 9.49
N VAL A 77 2.72 4.40 10.71
CA VAL A 77 3.33 3.84 11.92
C VAL A 77 3.40 2.32 11.86
N THR A 78 2.33 1.66 11.41
CA THR A 78 2.27 0.21 11.30
C THR A 78 3.31 -0.31 10.30
N LEU A 79 3.37 0.28 9.11
CA LEU A 79 4.33 -0.11 8.08
C LEU A 79 5.77 0.13 8.54
N ALA A 80 6.08 1.31 9.08
CA ALA A 80 7.40 1.62 9.60
C ALA A 80 7.85 0.61 10.67
N THR A 81 6.97 0.29 11.62
CA THR A 81 7.26 -0.65 12.71
C THR A 81 7.46 -2.07 12.18
N LEU A 82 6.58 -2.56 11.31
CA LEU A 82 6.69 -3.90 10.73
C LEU A 82 7.99 -4.06 9.92
N TYR A 83 8.32 -3.08 9.07
CA TYR A 83 9.53 -3.15 8.26
C TYR A 83 10.80 -3.02 9.09
N PHE A 84 10.79 -2.17 10.13
CA PHE A 84 11.91 -2.11 11.07
C PHE A 84 12.20 -3.49 11.69
N ILE A 85 11.15 -4.19 12.16
CA ILE A 85 11.27 -5.53 12.75
C ILE A 85 11.81 -6.54 11.71
N VAL A 86 11.26 -6.55 10.50
CA VAL A 86 11.65 -7.51 9.46
C VAL A 86 13.07 -7.25 8.95
N CYS A 87 13.44 -6.00 8.70
CA CYS A 87 14.79 -5.62 8.29
C CYS A 87 15.83 -5.98 9.36
N PHE A 88 15.52 -5.71 10.63
CA PHE A 88 16.36 -6.12 11.75
C PHE A 88 16.50 -7.66 11.82
N TYR A 89 15.40 -8.39 11.62
CA TYR A 89 15.44 -9.85 11.59
C TYR A 89 16.30 -10.40 10.44
N ILE A 90 16.16 -9.86 9.23
CA ILE A 90 16.92 -10.29 8.06
C ILE A 90 18.41 -9.99 8.25
N ARG A 91 18.77 -8.80 8.76
CA ARG A 91 20.16 -8.41 9.03
C ARG A 91 20.86 -9.36 10.01
N ASN A 92 20.14 -9.83 11.03
CA ASN A 92 20.70 -10.69 12.07
C ASN A 92 20.69 -12.18 11.71
N ARG A 93 20.33 -12.56 10.47
CA ARG A 93 20.30 -13.94 10.02
C ARG A 93 21.37 -14.19 8.98
N SER A 94 22.20 -15.20 9.23
CA SER A 94 23.32 -15.59 8.36
C SER A 94 22.89 -16.21 7.03
N SER A 95 21.68 -16.79 6.94
CA SER A 95 21.16 -17.34 5.68
C SER A 95 19.65 -17.12 5.52
N VAL A 96 19.29 -16.26 4.57
CA VAL A 96 17.92 -16.10 4.07
C VAL A 96 17.92 -16.61 2.63
N SER A 97 16.95 -17.46 2.27
CA SER A 97 16.89 -17.97 0.90
C SER A 97 16.56 -16.85 -0.07
N ARG A 98 17.14 -16.91 -1.27
CA ARG A 98 16.93 -15.92 -2.34
C ARG A 98 15.45 -15.72 -2.68
N SER A 99 14.68 -16.81 -2.71
CA SER A 99 13.23 -16.76 -2.92
C SER A 99 12.48 -15.97 -1.84
N ARG A 100 12.84 -16.16 -0.57
CA ARG A 100 12.24 -15.41 0.55
C ARG A 100 12.62 -13.94 0.51
N LEU A 101 13.86 -13.65 0.13
CA LEU A 101 14.32 -12.27 -0.04
C LEU A 101 13.62 -11.57 -1.20
N GLN A 102 13.38 -12.25 -2.33
CA GLN A 102 12.65 -11.70 -3.46
C GLN A 102 11.20 -11.33 -3.09
N ILE A 103 10.48 -12.22 -2.40
CA ILE A 103 9.12 -11.94 -1.93
C ILE A 103 9.13 -10.76 -0.95
N PHE A 104 10.10 -10.72 -0.03
CA PHE A 104 10.23 -9.60 0.90
C PHE A 104 10.46 -8.27 0.18
N VAL A 105 11.37 -8.23 -0.80
CA VAL A 105 11.65 -7.03 -1.61
C VAL A 105 10.42 -6.58 -2.38
N GLN A 106 9.64 -7.50 -2.95
CA GLN A 106 8.38 -7.16 -3.62
C GLN A 106 7.40 -6.47 -2.67
N VAL A 107 7.12 -7.09 -1.53
CA VAL A 107 6.18 -6.56 -0.53
C VAL A 107 6.69 -5.23 0.03
N LEU A 108 8.00 -5.11 0.25
CA LEU A 108 8.67 -3.88 0.69
C LEU A 108 8.41 -2.72 -0.27
N PHE A 109 8.69 -2.88 -1.57
CA PHE A 109 8.45 -1.81 -2.54
C PHE A 109 6.97 -1.45 -2.67
N ILE A 110 6.09 -2.46 -2.66
CA ILE A 110 4.64 -2.25 -2.71
C ILE A 110 4.18 -1.42 -1.51
N SER A 111 4.59 -1.79 -0.30
CA SER A 111 4.13 -1.06 0.89
C SER A 111 4.84 0.28 1.10
N LEU A 112 6.09 0.42 0.65
CA LEU A 112 6.80 1.70 0.71
C LEU A 112 6.08 2.77 -0.12
N SER A 113 5.53 2.41 -1.29
CA SER A 113 4.76 3.36 -2.09
C SER A 113 3.50 3.81 -1.34
N THR A 114 2.74 2.89 -0.73
CA THR A 114 1.55 3.23 0.05
C THR A 114 1.89 4.03 1.33
N GLY A 115 2.98 3.68 2.00
CA GLY A 115 3.46 4.41 3.18
C GLY A 115 3.93 5.83 2.86
N LEU A 116 4.66 6.01 1.74
CA LEU A 116 5.07 7.32 1.26
C LEU A 116 3.86 8.19 0.96
N THR A 117 2.87 7.64 0.26
CA THR A 117 1.60 8.31 -0.02
C THR A 117 0.90 8.76 1.27
N ALA A 118 0.79 7.89 2.28
CA ALA A 118 0.16 8.24 3.56
C ALA A 118 0.89 9.38 4.26
N ILE A 119 2.22 9.37 4.28
CA ILE A 119 3.04 10.44 4.89
C ILE A 119 2.85 11.76 4.14
N LEU A 120 2.88 11.74 2.81
CA LEU A 120 2.68 12.94 1.99
C LEU A 120 1.31 13.55 2.24
N TYR A 121 0.26 12.73 2.31
CA TYR A 121 -1.10 13.23 2.57
C TYR A 121 -1.31 13.74 4.00
N ILE A 122 -0.62 13.18 4.99
CA ILE A 122 -0.57 13.78 6.34
C ILE A 122 0.11 15.15 6.28
N ALA A 123 1.21 15.29 5.54
CA ALA A 123 1.91 16.56 5.39
C ALA A 123 1.03 17.62 4.70
N LEU A 124 0.27 17.22 3.66
CA LEU A 124 -0.68 18.11 2.98
C LEU A 124 -1.80 18.62 3.90
N GLU A 125 -2.20 17.82 4.88
CA GLU A 125 -3.26 18.20 5.82
C GLU A 125 -2.78 19.24 6.86
N PHE A 126 -1.52 19.16 7.29
CA PHE A 126 -1.01 19.96 8.41
C PHE A 126 -0.04 21.08 8.04
N LEU A 127 0.57 21.02 6.85
CA LEU A 127 1.60 21.95 6.44
C LEU A 127 1.15 22.76 5.22
N PRO A 128 1.48 24.06 5.15
CA PRO A 128 1.35 24.82 3.92
C PRO A 128 2.43 24.34 2.93
N ILE A 129 2.03 23.44 2.02
CA ILE A 129 2.92 22.82 1.04
C ILE A 129 2.76 23.54 -0.32
N PRO A 130 3.85 23.86 -1.04
CA PRO A 130 3.76 24.51 -2.35
C PRO A 130 3.04 23.62 -3.37
N HIS A 131 2.33 24.24 -4.31
CA HIS A 131 1.47 23.57 -5.28
C HIS A 131 2.18 22.46 -6.08
N SER A 132 3.46 22.63 -6.44
CA SER A 132 4.25 21.62 -7.13
C SER A 132 4.38 20.31 -6.34
N VAL A 133 4.52 20.41 -5.02
CA VAL A 133 4.65 19.26 -4.12
C VAL A 133 3.28 18.60 -3.89
N VAL A 134 2.19 19.37 -3.92
CA VAL A 134 0.81 18.84 -3.89
C VAL A 134 0.56 17.94 -5.10
N ILE A 135 0.90 18.41 -6.30
CA ILE A 135 0.78 17.62 -7.54
C ILE A 135 1.66 16.37 -7.45
N ALA A 136 2.91 16.51 -7.00
CA ALA A 136 3.82 15.37 -6.86
C ALA A 136 3.27 14.32 -5.88
N ALA A 137 2.71 14.75 -4.74
CA ALA A 137 2.07 13.85 -3.79
C ALA A 137 0.86 13.12 -4.40
N HIS A 138 0.06 13.83 -5.20
CA HIS A 138 -1.05 13.22 -5.90
C HIS A 138 -0.60 12.19 -6.96
N VAL A 139 0.46 12.48 -7.71
CA VAL A 139 1.07 11.53 -8.65
C VAL A 139 1.61 10.30 -7.91
N VAL A 140 2.28 10.48 -6.76
CA VAL A 140 2.75 9.35 -5.92
C VAL A 140 1.58 8.50 -5.44
N TRP A 141 0.46 9.11 -5.04
CA TRP A 141 -0.76 8.39 -4.69
C TRP A 141 -1.28 7.54 -5.85
N GLN A 142 -1.37 8.10 -7.07
CA GLN A 142 -1.78 7.34 -8.26
C GLN A 142 -0.82 6.18 -8.57
N LEU A 143 0.49 6.45 -8.54
CA LEU A 143 1.52 5.44 -8.78
C LEU A 143 1.48 4.31 -7.74
N SER A 144 1.08 4.60 -6.49
CA SER A 144 1.01 3.59 -5.44
C SER A 144 0.03 2.45 -5.77
N HIS A 145 -1.02 2.73 -6.54
CA HIS A 145 -1.95 1.70 -7.02
C HIS A 145 -1.43 0.96 -8.27
N GLY A 146 -0.69 1.64 -9.15
CA GLY A 146 -0.17 1.07 -10.40
C GLY A 146 1.13 0.26 -10.26
N ILE A 147 1.95 0.56 -9.25
CA ILE A 147 3.30 -0.01 -9.10
C ILE A 147 3.30 -1.52 -8.83
N HIS A 148 2.20 -2.07 -8.33
CA HIS A 148 2.07 -3.47 -7.95
C HIS A 148 2.35 -4.40 -9.15
N GLY A 149 1.74 -4.10 -10.32
CA GLY A 149 1.94 -4.88 -11.54
C GLY A 149 3.39 -4.85 -12.02
N ILE A 150 4.02 -3.67 -12.00
CA ILE A 150 5.42 -3.49 -12.40
C ILE A 150 6.35 -4.31 -11.50
N ILE A 151 6.16 -4.24 -10.18
CA ILE A 151 6.96 -4.99 -9.20
C ILE A 151 6.82 -6.50 -9.43
N TYR A 152 5.61 -7.00 -9.67
CA TYR A 152 5.42 -8.42 -9.96
C TYR A 152 6.11 -8.84 -11.26
N LEU A 153 6.04 -8.05 -12.33
CA LEU A 153 6.73 -8.36 -13.58
C LEU A 153 8.26 -8.34 -13.44
N CYS A 154 8.82 -7.43 -12.62
CA CYS A 154 10.26 -7.35 -12.38
C CYS A 154 10.79 -8.52 -11.54
N PHE A 155 10.07 -8.88 -10.47
CA PHE A 155 10.60 -9.74 -9.42
C PHE A 155 9.96 -11.13 -9.36
N ASN A 156 8.85 -11.40 -10.05
CA ASN A 156 8.18 -12.69 -10.06
C ASN A 156 8.31 -13.36 -11.44
N LEU A 157 9.23 -14.32 -11.53
CA LEU A 157 9.52 -15.05 -12.77
C LEU A 157 8.30 -15.79 -13.31
N GLN A 158 7.47 -16.36 -12.44
CA GLN A 158 6.29 -17.10 -12.84
C GLN A 158 5.25 -16.16 -13.47
N ILE A 159 4.89 -15.08 -12.77
CA ILE A 159 3.95 -14.08 -13.31
C ILE A 159 4.44 -13.56 -14.66
N ARG A 160 5.74 -13.22 -14.75
CA ARG A 160 6.31 -12.76 -16.01
C ARG A 160 6.13 -13.78 -17.14
N LYS A 161 6.46 -15.05 -16.91
CA LYS A 161 6.28 -16.12 -17.91
C LYS A 161 4.82 -16.25 -18.35
N GLU A 162 3.89 -16.29 -17.40
CA GLU A 162 2.46 -16.38 -17.71
C GLU A 162 1.96 -15.16 -18.49
N THR A 163 2.38 -13.95 -18.12
CA THR A 163 2.03 -12.72 -18.85
C THR A 163 2.58 -12.75 -20.27
N TYR A 164 3.81 -13.23 -20.50
CA TYR A 164 4.36 -13.40 -21.85
C TYR A 164 3.55 -14.40 -22.67
N LEU A 165 3.17 -15.55 -22.10
CA LEU A 165 2.34 -16.55 -22.79
C LEU A 165 0.98 -15.97 -23.19
N MET A 166 0.32 -15.25 -22.26
CA MET A 166 -0.97 -14.60 -22.51
C MET A 166 -0.86 -13.50 -23.58
N LEU A 167 0.19 -12.67 -23.55
CA LEU A 167 0.36 -11.56 -24.48
C LEU A 167 0.64 -12.03 -25.91
N PHE A 168 1.38 -13.14 -26.06
CA PHE A 168 1.76 -13.69 -27.36
C PHE A 168 0.87 -14.87 -27.81
N SER A 169 -0.23 -15.13 -27.10
CA SER A 169 -1.18 -16.23 -27.39
C SER A 169 -0.50 -17.59 -27.56
N LEU A 170 0.62 -17.81 -26.88
CA LEU A 170 1.32 -19.08 -26.89
C LEU A 170 0.57 -20.00 -25.92
N ALA A 171 0.20 -21.21 -26.38
CA ALA A 171 -0.59 -22.15 -25.60
C ALA A 171 0.00 -22.32 -24.18
N PRO A 172 -0.84 -22.27 -23.12
CA PRO A 172 -0.34 -22.39 -21.76
C PRO A 172 0.36 -23.74 -21.58
N VAL A 173 1.59 -23.72 -21.08
CA VAL A 173 2.30 -24.94 -20.69
C VAL A 173 1.49 -25.57 -19.54
N PRO A 174 1.04 -26.83 -19.65
CA PRO A 174 0.22 -27.46 -18.61
C PRO A 174 0.93 -27.37 -17.25
N SER A 175 0.23 -26.83 -16.26
CA SER A 175 0.69 -26.63 -14.87
C SER A 175 1.04 -27.94 -14.14
N ALA A 176 0.93 -29.09 -14.81
CA ALA A 176 1.34 -30.40 -14.33
C ALA A 176 2.86 -30.61 -14.22
N PHE A 177 3.70 -29.70 -14.75
CA PHE A 177 5.16 -29.88 -14.78
C PHE A 177 5.98 -29.06 -13.76
N ILE A 178 5.33 -28.30 -12.86
CA ILE A 178 6.03 -27.36 -11.95
C ILE A 178 6.00 -27.79 -10.48
N ILE A 179 5.32 -28.89 -10.14
CA ILE A 179 5.34 -29.47 -8.78
C ILE A 179 6.07 -30.81 -8.82
N GLN A 180 7.38 -30.77 -9.05
CA GLN A 180 8.32 -31.83 -8.64
C GLN A 180 9.64 -31.20 -8.20
#